data_AF-A0A0J7LR37-F1
#
_entry.id   AF-A0A0J7LR37-F1
#
_cell.length_a   1.000
_cell.length_b   1.000
_cell.length_c   1.000
_cell.angle_alpha   90.00
_cell.angle_beta   90.00
_cell.angle_gamma   90.00
#
_symmetry.space_group_name_H-M   'P 1'
#
loop_
_entity.id
_entity.type
_entity.pdbx_description
1 polymer ?
#
loop_
_entity_poly.entity_id
_entity_poly.type
_entity_poly.pdbx_seq_one_letter_code
_entity_poly.pdbx_strand_id
1 'polypeptide(L)'
;MKEFPTAKMDRVMLISTLVFGGICIGVLILSIISIRDGEKFMFFPGTIVLAALLTSYLLIPKISVNTREILVRNSFVNFPIKFSDVAEISRVEKIKLVFRTFGVGGLFGNFGYFNGNDVWYVTNRRKKVQIKMKSGKVYMLSPENPDEFIEYIKTQTDFAGN
;
A
#
# COMPACT_ATOMS: atom_id res chain seq x y z
N MET A 1 -17.01 4.94 12.88
CA MET A 1 -15.62 4.91 12.35
C MET A 1 -15.63 5.70 11.06
N LYS A 2 -14.80 6.74 10.92
CA LYS A 2 -14.75 7.59 9.73
C LYS A 2 -13.84 6.93 8.70
N GLU A 3 -14.34 6.68 7.49
CA GLU A 3 -13.51 6.15 6.41
C GLU A 3 -12.71 7.28 5.75
N PHE A 4 -11.45 7.00 5.43
CA PHE A 4 -10.59 7.88 4.66
C PHE A 4 -10.22 7.14 3.37
N PRO A 5 -10.76 7.57 2.21
CA PRO A 5 -10.44 6.94 0.95
C PRO A 5 -8.93 6.93 0.72
N THR A 6 -8.41 5.80 0.25
CA THR A 6 -7.03 5.70 -0.20
C THR A 6 -6.83 6.55 -1.45
N ALA A 7 -5.69 7.25 -1.53
CA ALA A 7 -5.40 8.17 -2.61
C ALA A 7 -5.39 7.48 -3.98
N LYS A 8 -5.87 8.19 -5.02
CA LYS A 8 -5.66 7.79 -6.42
C LYS A 8 -4.16 7.75 -6.75
N MET A 9 -3.75 6.80 -7.58
CA MET A 9 -2.36 6.64 -8.02
C MET A 9 -1.81 7.94 -8.62
N ASP A 10 -0.58 8.30 -8.23
CA ASP A 10 0.14 9.38 -8.92
C ASP A 10 0.56 8.94 -10.33
N ARG A 11 0.94 9.90 -11.19
CA ARG A 11 1.31 9.60 -12.58
C ARG A 11 2.41 8.56 -12.71
N VAL A 12 3.40 8.57 -11.82
CA VAL A 12 4.49 7.61 -11.89
C VAL A 12 4.02 6.23 -11.47
N MET A 13 3.23 6.12 -10.40
CA MET A 13 2.63 4.86 -10.00
C MET A 13 1.72 4.29 -11.09
N LEU A 14 0.94 5.16 -11.75
CA LEU A 14 0.09 4.79 -12.87
C LEU A 14 0.93 4.25 -14.04
N ILE A 15 1.97 4.98 -14.46
CA ILE A 15 2.86 4.54 -15.55
C ILE A 15 3.52 3.21 -15.19
N SER A 16 4.08 3.07 -13.98
CA SER A 16 4.66 1.81 -13.53
C SER A 16 3.65 0.67 -13.56
N THR A 17 2.40 0.93 -13.12
CA THR A 17 1.33 -0.07 -13.12
C THR A 17 0.97 -0.49 -14.54
N LEU A 18 0.90 0.45 -15.49
CA LEU A 18 0.62 0.15 -16.89
C LEU A 18 1.75 -0.64 -17.54
N VAL A 19 3.01 -0.28 -17.30
CA VAL A 19 4.17 -0.97 -17.86
C VAL A 19 4.27 -2.40 -17.30
N PHE A 20 4.29 -2.56 -15.98
CA PHE A 20 4.39 -3.89 -15.36
C PHE A 20 3.13 -4.72 -15.62
N GLY A 21 1.95 -4.10 -15.56
CA GLY A 21 0.67 -4.75 -15.88
C GLY A 21 0.62 -5.23 -17.32
N GLY A 22 1.07 -4.41 -18.27
CA GLY A 22 1.16 -4.77 -19.69
C GLY A 22 2.10 -5.94 -19.94
N ILE A 23 3.29 -5.94 -19.31
CA ILE A 23 4.23 -7.08 -19.36
C ILE A 23 3.57 -8.35 -18.79
N CYS A 24 2.90 -8.24 -17.64
CA CYS A 24 2.21 -9.38 -17.03
C CYS A 24 1.11 -9.93 -17.95
N ILE A 25 0.30 -9.07 -18.55
CA ILE A 25 -0.73 -9.48 -19.51
C ILE A 25 -0.11 -10.16 -20.73
N GLY A 26 1.00 -9.63 -21.26
CA GLY A 26 1.74 -10.26 -22.36
C GLY A 26 2.21 -11.67 -22.00
N VAL A 27 2.80 -11.86 -20.81
CA VAL A 27 3.22 -13.18 -20.32
C VAL A 27 2.03 -14.13 -20.17
N LEU A 28 0.88 -13.65 -19.69
CA LEU A 28 -0.34 -14.46 -19.59
C LEU A 28 -0.84 -14.92 -20.95
N ILE A 29 -0.88 -14.01 -21.93
CA ILE A 29 -1.29 -14.33 -23.31
C ILE A 29 -0.35 -15.38 -23.92
N LEU A 30 0.96 -15.15 -23.83
CA LEU A 30 1.97 -16.10 -24.34
C LEU A 30 1.86 -17.46 -23.64
N SER A 31 1.67 -17.47 -22.33
CA SER A 31 1.49 -18.72 -21.57
C SER A 31 0.27 -19.49 -22.07
N ILE A 32 -0.86 -18.81 -22.33
CA ILE A 32 -2.08 -19.44 -22.85
C ILE A 32 -1.86 -20.01 -24.26
N ILE A 33 -1.17 -19.28 -25.14
CA ILE A 33 -0.85 -19.73 -26.50
C ILE A 33 0.04 -20.98 -26.44
N SER A 34 1.17 -20.91 -25.73
CA SER A 34 2.10 -22.04 -25.57
C SER A 34 1.44 -23.29 -24.97
N ILE A 35 0.56 -23.14 -23.97
CA ILE A 35 -0.17 -24.29 -23.40
C ILE A 35 -1.07 -24.95 -24.46
N ARG A 36 -1.72 -24.16 -25.33
CA ARG A 36 -2.55 -24.69 -26.43
C ARG A 36 -1.72 -25.43 -27.47
N ASP A 37 -0.50 -24.95 -27.73
CA ASP A 37 0.44 -25.57 -28.67
C ASP A 37 1.14 -26.81 -28.09
N GLY A 38 0.83 -27.19 -26.84
CA GLY A 38 1.29 -28.42 -26.20
C GLY A 38 2.39 -28.22 -25.14
N GLU A 39 2.92 -27.01 -24.98
CA GLU A 39 3.95 -26.66 -23.99
C GLU A 39 3.34 -26.46 -22.59
N LYS A 40 2.78 -27.53 -22.02
CA LYS A 40 2.05 -27.49 -20.73
C LYS A 40 2.84 -26.91 -19.56
N PHE A 41 4.17 -26.92 -19.62
CA PHE A 41 5.02 -26.31 -18.59
C PHE A 41 4.82 -24.80 -18.44
N MET A 42 4.34 -24.11 -19.48
CA MET A 42 4.05 -22.67 -19.44
C MET A 42 2.89 -22.30 -18.50
N PHE A 43 2.18 -23.29 -17.93
CA PHE A 43 1.23 -23.09 -16.85
C PHE A 43 1.85 -22.45 -15.60
N PHE A 44 3.09 -22.81 -15.23
CA PHE A 44 3.75 -22.29 -14.03
C PHE A 44 4.00 -20.77 -14.09
N PRO A 45 4.68 -20.21 -15.11
CA PRO A 45 4.86 -18.76 -15.19
C PRO A 45 3.53 -18.02 -15.31
N GLY A 46 2.57 -18.54 -16.08
CA GLY A 46 1.24 -17.94 -16.20
C GLY A 46 0.50 -17.85 -14.86
N THR A 47 0.50 -18.93 -14.07
CA THR A 47 -0.15 -18.93 -12.74
C THR A 47 0.55 -18.04 -11.74
N ILE A 48 1.89 -18.01 -11.73
CA ILE A 48 2.66 -17.11 -10.86
C ILE A 48 2.35 -15.64 -11.17
N VAL A 49 2.31 -15.27 -12.45
CA VAL A 49 1.99 -13.90 -12.88
C VAL A 49 0.56 -13.54 -12.52
N LEU A 50 -0.40 -14.44 -12.75
CA LEU A 50 -1.80 -14.22 -12.38
C LEU A 50 -1.93 -14.02 -10.86
N ALA A 51 -1.30 -14.88 -10.06
CA ALA A 51 -1.28 -14.76 -8.61
C ALA A 51 -0.65 -13.43 -8.16
N ALA A 52 0.44 -13.00 -8.79
CA ALA A 52 1.08 -11.72 -8.49
C ALA A 52 0.17 -10.52 -8.79
N LEU A 53 -0.54 -10.52 -9.93
CA LEU A 53 -1.52 -9.46 -10.26
C LEU A 53 -2.67 -9.41 -9.26
N LEU A 54 -3.28 -10.58 -8.98
CA LEU A 54 -4.41 -10.69 -8.07
C LEU A 54 -4.02 -10.27 -6.65
N THR A 55 -2.93 -10.81 -6.11
CA THR A 55 -2.45 -10.47 -4.77
C THR A 55 -2.11 -8.99 -4.65
N SER A 56 -1.47 -8.40 -5.67
CA SER A 56 -1.16 -6.96 -5.70
C SER A 56 -2.42 -6.09 -5.65
N TYR A 57 -3.47 -6.46 -6.38
CA TYR A 57 -4.75 -5.75 -6.36
C TYR A 57 -5.46 -5.89 -5.01
N LEU A 58 -5.48 -7.10 -4.45
CA LEU A 58 -6.10 -7.42 -3.16
C LEU A 58 -5.38 -6.78 -1.96
N LEU A 59 -4.15 -6.27 -2.15
CA LEU A 59 -3.39 -5.54 -1.14
C LEU A 59 -3.73 -4.04 -1.06
N ILE A 60 -4.53 -3.51 -1.98
CA ILE A 60 -4.97 -2.10 -1.94
C ILE A 60 -5.68 -1.83 -0.60
N PRO A 61 -5.19 -0.88 0.22
CA PRO A 61 -5.69 -0.67 1.57
C PRO A 61 -7.03 0.07 1.56
N LYS A 62 -7.85 -0.20 2.56
CA LYS A 62 -8.92 0.67 3.05
C LYS A 62 -8.48 1.21 4.41
N ILE A 63 -8.57 2.54 4.57
CA ILE A 63 -8.14 3.23 5.79
C ILE A 63 -9.40 3.76 6.49
N SER A 64 -9.50 3.49 7.78
CA SER A 64 -10.60 3.98 8.59
C SER A 64 -10.11 4.36 9.98
N VAL A 65 -10.65 5.42 10.55
CA VAL A 65 -10.19 5.98 11.83
C VAL A 65 -11.34 5.99 12.82
N ASN A 66 -11.07 5.56 14.05
CA ASN A 66 -11.99 5.71 15.18
C ASN A 66 -11.36 6.62 16.26
N THR A 67 -11.93 6.67 17.45
CA THR A 67 -11.47 7.56 18.53
C THR A 67 -10.16 7.10 19.21
N ARG A 68 -9.68 5.87 18.94
CA ARG A 68 -8.53 5.26 19.62
C ARG A 68 -7.42 4.79 18.68
N GLU A 69 -7.73 4.53 17.42
CA GLU A 69 -6.83 3.90 16.47
C GLU A 69 -7.17 4.20 15.00
N ILE A 70 -6.16 4.00 14.16
CA ILE A 70 -6.27 3.94 12.71
C ILE A 70 -6.30 2.46 12.33
N LEU A 71 -7.34 2.04 11.63
CA LEU A 71 -7.46 0.68 11.10
C LEU A 71 -7.05 0.67 9.63
N VAL A 72 -6.05 -0.16 9.31
CA VAL A 72 -5.63 -0.42 7.94
C VAL A 72 -6.02 -1.86 7.59
N ARG A 73 -6.90 -2.00 6.60
CA ARG A 73 -7.44 -3.31 6.19
C ARG A 73 -7.38 -3.51 4.68
N ASN A 74 -7.12 -4.74 4.25
CA ASN A 74 -7.34 -5.22 2.89
C ASN A 74 -7.75 -6.71 2.96
N SER A 75 -7.65 -7.46 1.87
CA SER A 75 -8.07 -8.87 1.86
C SER A 75 -7.16 -9.80 2.68
N PHE A 76 -5.92 -9.40 2.95
CA PHE A 76 -4.92 -10.23 3.65
C PHE A 76 -4.51 -9.68 5.02
N VAL A 77 -4.62 -8.37 5.23
CA VAL A 77 -4.18 -7.71 6.45
C VAL A 77 -5.33 -6.96 7.10
N ASN A 78 -5.31 -6.97 8.42
CA ASN A 78 -6.20 -6.17 9.25
C ASN A 78 -5.45 -5.84 10.54
N PHE A 79 -4.84 -4.66 10.61
CA PHE A 79 -4.06 -4.27 11.78
C PHE A 79 -4.42 -2.86 12.26
N PRO A 80 -4.54 -2.67 13.59
CA PRO A 80 -4.74 -1.36 14.19
C PRO A 80 -3.40 -0.65 14.43
N ILE A 81 -3.41 0.68 14.30
CA ILE A 81 -2.37 1.60 14.75
C ILE A 81 -2.98 2.44 15.88
N LYS A 82 -2.68 2.08 17.13
CA LYS A 82 -3.24 2.75 18.31
C LYS A 82 -2.62 4.12 18.52
N PHE A 83 -3.44 5.12 18.80
CA PHE A 83 -2.99 6.48 19.07
C PHE A 83 -2.05 6.58 20.27
N SER A 84 -2.26 5.74 21.30
CA SER A 84 -1.39 5.64 22.49
C SER A 84 0.07 5.35 22.15
N ASP A 85 0.31 4.68 21.02
CA ASP A 85 1.63 4.19 20.61
C ASP A 85 2.26 5.08 19.54
N VAL A 86 1.52 6.07 19.01
CA VAL A 86 2.02 7.05 18.04
C VAL A 86 2.91 8.06 18.76
N ALA A 87 4.11 8.29 18.22
CA ALA A 87 5.01 9.34 18.67
C ALA A 87 4.88 10.60 17.81
N GLU A 88 4.72 10.42 16.49
CA GLU A 88 4.61 11.53 15.55
C GLU A 88 3.76 11.12 14.35
N ILE A 89 2.95 12.05 13.85
CA ILE A 89 2.26 11.93 12.58
C ILE A 89 2.52 13.18 11.74
N SER A 90 3.03 12.99 10.53
CA SER A 90 3.40 14.10 9.65
C SER A 90 3.28 13.75 8.17
N ARG A 91 3.06 14.78 7.34
CA ARG A 91 3.04 14.63 5.89
C ARG A 91 4.46 14.55 5.36
N VAL A 92 4.70 13.62 4.42
CA VAL A 92 6.02 13.44 3.80
C VAL A 92 5.93 13.60 2.30
N GLU A 93 6.31 14.79 1.83
CA GLU A 93 6.32 15.11 0.40
C GLU A 93 7.62 14.71 -0.30
N LYS A 94 8.73 14.66 0.45
CA LYS A 94 10.04 14.35 -0.12
C LYS A 94 10.10 12.89 -0.55
N ILE A 95 10.41 12.70 -1.83
CA ILE A 95 10.74 11.39 -2.39
C ILE A 95 12.19 11.12 -2.02
N LYS A 96 12.41 10.28 -1.02
CA LYS A 96 13.74 9.73 -0.68
C LYS A 96 13.98 8.43 -1.44
N LEU A 97 15.22 7.96 -1.43
CA LEU A 97 15.53 6.59 -1.85
C LEU A 97 14.81 5.61 -0.91
N VAL A 98 14.16 4.60 -1.48
CA VAL A 98 13.34 3.63 -0.75
C VAL A 98 13.75 2.25 -1.20
N PHE A 99 14.12 1.40 -0.25
CA PHE A 99 14.45 0.01 -0.51
C PHE A 99 13.27 -0.89 -0.15
N ARG A 100 12.82 -1.71 -1.09
CA ARG A 100 11.77 -2.70 -0.84
C ARG A 100 12.37 -3.93 -0.18
N THR A 101 12.05 -4.18 1.08
CA THR A 101 12.47 -5.39 1.79
C THR A 101 11.62 -6.58 1.35
N PHE A 102 10.28 -6.43 1.37
CA PHE A 102 9.34 -7.48 0.97
C PHE A 102 7.97 -6.90 0.62
N GLY A 103 7.40 -7.30 -0.52
CA GLY A 103 6.04 -6.91 -0.90
C GLY A 103 5.92 -6.45 -2.35
N VAL A 104 4.89 -5.66 -2.61
CA VAL A 104 4.50 -5.16 -3.94
C VAL A 104 5.01 -3.74 -4.11
N GLY A 105 5.55 -3.43 -5.29
CA GLY A 105 5.95 -2.06 -5.63
C GLY A 105 5.82 -1.80 -7.13
N GLY A 106 5.18 -0.69 -7.47
CA GLY A 106 4.99 -0.26 -8.85
C GLY A 106 3.76 -0.83 -9.55
N LEU A 107 2.97 -1.68 -8.89
CA LEU A 107 1.72 -2.23 -9.42
C LEU A 107 0.59 -1.92 -8.41
N PHE A 108 -0.31 -1.01 -8.78
CA PHE A 108 -1.38 -0.42 -7.95
C PHE A 108 -0.90 0.40 -6.73
N GLY A 109 0.32 0.17 -6.26
CA GLY A 109 0.91 0.88 -5.14
C GLY A 109 2.24 0.28 -4.69
N ASN A 110 2.67 0.71 -3.51
CA ASN A 110 3.76 0.15 -2.73
C ASN A 110 3.17 -0.41 -1.43
N PHE A 111 3.16 -1.73 -1.30
CA PHE A 111 2.50 -2.46 -0.21
C PHE A 111 3.47 -3.46 0.41
N GLY A 112 3.64 -3.42 1.73
CA GLY A 112 4.50 -4.35 2.47
C GLY A 112 5.61 -3.66 3.24
N TYR A 113 6.78 -4.31 3.33
CA TYR A 113 7.92 -3.88 4.13
C TYR A 113 8.97 -3.16 3.30
N PHE A 114 9.37 -1.99 3.76
CA PHE A 114 10.37 -1.12 3.14
C PHE A 114 11.39 -0.65 4.18
N ASN A 115 12.58 -0.26 3.73
CA ASN A 115 13.67 0.27 4.55
C ASN A 115 13.92 -0.54 5.83
N GLY A 116 13.95 -1.87 5.72
CA GLY A 116 13.93 -2.77 6.86
C GLY A 116 12.49 -3.14 7.23
N ASN A 117 11.95 -2.54 8.29
CA ASN A 117 10.68 -2.93 8.93
C ASN A 117 9.58 -1.86 8.84
N ASP A 118 9.73 -0.85 7.98
CA ASP A 118 8.67 0.13 7.75
C ASP A 118 7.52 -0.55 7.00
N VAL A 119 6.28 -0.32 7.43
CA VAL A 119 5.11 -0.91 6.79
C VAL A 119 4.42 0.13 5.93
N TRP A 120 4.37 -0.12 4.63
CA TRP A 120 3.85 0.81 3.64
C TRP A 120 2.56 0.30 3.04
N TYR A 121 1.58 1.19 2.96
CA TYR A 121 0.34 1.03 2.22
C TYR A 121 0.07 2.31 1.43
N VAL A 122 0.85 2.49 0.36
CA VAL A 122 0.96 3.75 -0.38
C VAL A 122 0.62 3.57 -1.84
N THR A 123 -0.49 4.15 -2.28
CA THR A 123 -0.90 4.23 -3.69
C THR A 123 -0.41 5.52 -4.37
N ASN A 124 -0.22 6.60 -3.60
CA ASN A 124 0.23 7.90 -4.09
C ASN A 124 1.41 8.41 -3.28
N ARG A 125 2.57 8.58 -3.94
CA ARG A 125 3.82 8.96 -3.27
C ARG A 125 3.87 10.43 -2.88
N ARG A 126 2.97 11.27 -3.40
CA ARG A 126 2.88 12.71 -3.09
C ARG A 126 1.91 13.00 -1.94
N LYS A 127 1.00 12.06 -1.65
CA LYS A 127 -0.01 12.16 -0.59
C LYS A 127 0.32 11.29 0.63
N LYS A 128 1.61 11.03 0.87
CA LYS A 128 2.04 10.15 1.96
C LYS A 128 1.97 10.84 3.31
N VAL A 129 1.46 10.09 4.29
CA VAL A 129 1.48 10.40 5.71
C VAL A 129 2.35 9.36 6.40
N GLN A 130 3.35 9.84 7.13
CA GLN A 130 4.21 9.02 7.97
C GLN A 130 3.64 9.01 9.39
N ILE A 131 3.54 7.82 9.97
CA ILE A 131 3.17 7.61 11.36
C ILE A 131 4.35 6.90 12.02
N LYS A 132 5.07 7.62 12.88
CA LYS A 132 6.19 7.09 13.64
C LYS A 132 5.69 6.64 15.00
N MET A 133 5.94 5.37 15.33
CA MET A 133 5.56 4.79 16.61
C MET A 133 6.62 5.10 17.68
N LYS A 134 6.23 5.09 18.94
CA LYS A 134 7.15 5.19 20.10
C LYS A 134 8.21 4.09 20.11
N SER A 135 7.90 2.92 19.56
CA SER A 135 8.84 1.81 19.38
C SER A 135 9.88 2.03 18.27
N GLY A 136 9.77 3.10 17.48
CA GLY A 136 10.61 3.37 16.32
C GLY A 136 10.09 2.78 15.01
N LYS A 137 9.09 1.89 15.04
CA LYS A 137 8.43 1.38 13.82
C LYS A 137 7.75 2.52 13.06
N VAL A 138 7.78 2.47 11.74
CA VAL A 138 7.14 3.47 10.87
C VAL A 138 6.04 2.82 10.04
N TYR A 139 4.89 3.48 9.99
CA TYR A 139 3.84 3.20 9.01
C TYR A 139 3.77 4.34 8.00
N MET A 140 3.57 3.99 6.73
CA MET A 140 3.40 4.96 5.65
C MET A 140 2.08 4.69 4.94
N LEU A 141 1.16 5.65 5.00
CA LEU A 141 -0.17 5.57 4.38
C LEU A 141 -0.33 6.69 3.34
N SER A 142 -1.25 6.54 2.39
CA SER A 142 -1.60 7.64 1.49
C SER A 142 -3.11 7.81 1.37
N PRO A 143 -3.77 8.50 2.32
CA PRO A 143 -5.17 8.90 2.19
C PRO A 143 -5.35 9.97 1.09
N GLU A 144 -6.55 10.07 0.52
CA GLU A 144 -6.86 11.01 -0.56
C GLU A 144 -6.69 12.47 -0.11
N ASN A 145 -7.03 12.79 1.14
CA ASN A 145 -6.79 14.10 1.77
C ASN A 145 -5.84 13.92 2.97
N PRO A 146 -4.51 14.06 2.79
CA PRO A 146 -3.53 13.89 3.87
C PRO A 146 -3.72 14.85 5.04
N ASP A 147 -4.01 16.12 4.75
CA ASP A 147 -4.09 17.15 5.78
C ASP A 147 -5.34 16.95 6.65
N GLU A 148 -6.49 16.67 6.02
CA GLU A 148 -7.74 16.30 6.73
C GLU A 148 -7.56 15.05 7.60
N PHE A 149 -6.84 14.04 7.08
CA PHE A 149 -6.54 12.82 7.84
C PHE A 149 -5.70 13.10 9.07
N ILE A 150 -4.64 13.90 8.94
CA ILE A 150 -3.76 14.27 10.05
C ILE A 150 -4.52 15.11 11.08
N GLU A 151 -5.27 16.12 10.64
CA GLU A 151 -6.06 16.99 11.51
C GLU A 151 -7.08 16.19 12.32
N TYR A 152 -7.82 15.30 11.65
CA TYR A 152 -8.79 14.43 12.32
C TYR A 152 -8.14 13.58 13.42
N ILE A 153 -6.96 13.00 13.14
CA ILE A 153 -6.22 12.19 14.13
C ILE A 153 -5.74 13.04 15.29
N LYS A 154 -5.20 14.24 15.03
CA LYS A 154 -4.73 15.15 16.08
C LYS A 154 -5.85 15.54 17.04
N THR A 155 -7.03 15.84 16.50
CA THR A 155 -8.22 16.08 17.33
C THR A 155 -8.52 14.88 18.23
N GLN A 156 -8.45 13.64 17.73
CA GLN A 156 -8.68 12.45 18.57
C GLN A 156 -7.60 12.23 19.64
N THR A 157 -6.33 12.52 19.33
CA THR A 157 -5.23 12.39 20.31
C THR A 157 -5.29 13.44 21.40
N ASP A 158 -5.70 14.67 21.08
CA ASP A 158 -5.84 15.75 22.06
C ASP A 158 -6.99 15.46 23.04
N PHE A 159 -8.05 14.78 22.59
CA PHE A 159 -9.11 14.26 23.47
C PHE A 159 -8.68 13.07 24.33
N ALA A 160 -7.66 12.32 23.93
CA ALA A 160 -7.15 11.17 24.68
C ALA A 160 -6.06 11.54 25.71
N GLY A 161 -5.59 12.80 25.67
CA GLY A 161 -4.56 13.36 26.56
C GLY A 161 -5.09 14.19 27.73
N ASN A 162 -6.42 14.30 27.90
CA ASN A 162 -7.09 14.89 29.06
C ASN A 162 -7.81 13.83 29.88
#